data_AF-A0A125NVK7-F1
#
_entry.id   AF-A0A125NVK7-F1
#
_cell.length_a   1.000
_cell.length_b   1.000
_cell.length_c   1.000
_cell.angle_alpha   90.00
_cell.angle_beta   90.00
_cell.angle_gamma   90.00
#
_symmetry.space_group_name_H-M   'P 1'
#
loop_
_entity.id
_entity.type
_entity.pdbx_description
1 polymer ?
#
loop_
_entity_poly.entity_id
_entity_poly.type
_entity_poly.pdbx_seq_one_letter_code
_entity_poly.pdbx_strand_id
1 'polypeptide(L)'
;MKTFRATALTDTAVSEDRRRVEFSFRDADGQEYAISLPTAIAANLVPVLETLTSAHPQAGELTRLPRTFAVGHASGERLVLLRFDDEAPYAIEMEMAEALAEQLQEQSEEVSDIARPALH
;
A
#
# COMPACT_ATOMS: atom_id res chain seq x y z
N MET A 1 8.10 -25.78 -12.78
CA MET A 1 8.05 -25.25 -11.40
C MET A 1 6.69 -24.62 -11.18
N LYS A 2 6.03 -24.90 -10.04
CA LYS A 2 4.79 -24.23 -9.65
C LYS A 2 5.19 -22.98 -8.86
N THR A 3 4.81 -21.80 -9.34
CA THR A 3 5.10 -20.53 -8.65
C THR A 3 4.08 -20.33 -7.53
N PHE A 4 4.55 -20.10 -6.31
CA PHE A 4 3.71 -19.66 -5.20
C PHE A 4 3.34 -18.19 -5.40
N ARG A 5 2.04 -17.88 -5.39
CA ARG A 5 1.51 -16.52 -5.57
C ARG A 5 1.12 -15.95 -4.21
N ALA A 6 2.11 -15.41 -3.51
CA ALA A 6 1.89 -14.73 -2.23
C ALA A 6 0.92 -13.55 -2.43
N THR A 7 -0.08 -13.45 -1.58
CA THR A 7 -1.00 -12.30 -1.50
C THR A 7 -0.75 -11.46 -0.26
N ALA A 8 -0.21 -12.05 0.82
CA ALA A 8 0.13 -11.35 2.05
C ALA A 8 1.43 -11.86 2.66
N LEU A 9 2.18 -10.96 3.31
CA LEU A 9 3.26 -11.28 4.24
C LEU A 9 2.64 -11.35 5.66
N THR A 10 2.57 -12.55 6.24
CA THR A 10 1.88 -12.81 7.51
C THR A 10 2.78 -12.68 8.72
N ASP A 11 4.07 -12.99 8.58
CA ASP A 11 5.03 -12.89 9.68
C ASP A 11 6.44 -12.54 9.18
N THR A 12 7.19 -11.86 10.04
CA THR A 12 8.59 -11.52 9.82
C THR A 12 9.38 -11.73 11.10
N ALA A 13 10.41 -12.56 11.02
CA ALA A 13 11.28 -12.85 12.15
C ALA A 13 12.75 -12.74 11.75
N VAL A 14 13.59 -12.53 12.75
CA VAL A 14 15.05 -12.61 12.61
C VAL A 14 15.49 -13.71 13.57
N SER A 15 16.35 -14.62 13.10
CA SER A 15 16.89 -15.68 13.93
C SER A 15 17.63 -15.11 15.15
N GLU A 16 17.69 -15.86 16.25
CA GLU A 16 18.34 -15.39 17.49
C GLU A 16 19.81 -14.98 17.27
N ASP A 17 20.51 -15.68 16.36
CA ASP A 17 21.89 -15.39 15.97
C ASP A 17 22.03 -14.23 14.95
N ARG A 18 20.90 -13.65 14.52
CA ARG A 18 20.77 -12.58 13.52
C ARG A 18 21.36 -12.90 12.14
N ARG A 19 21.62 -14.18 11.86
CA ARG A 19 22.18 -14.62 10.58
C ARG A 19 21.14 -14.87 9.51
N ARG A 20 19.86 -15.00 9.89
CA ARG A 20 18.76 -15.27 8.98
C ARG A 20 17.57 -14.37 9.25
N VAL A 21 16.89 -14.01 8.17
CA VAL A 21 15.59 -13.35 8.18
C VAL A 21 14.57 -14.35 7.64
N GLU A 22 13.45 -14.45 8.31
CA GLU A 22 12.36 -15.37 7.98
C GLU A 22 11.12 -14.55 7.64
N PHE A 23 10.46 -14.96 6.56
CA PHE A 23 9.25 -14.35 6.02
C PHE A 23 8.21 -15.44 5.81
N SER A 24 7.03 -15.28 6.39
CA SER A 24 5.90 -16.17 6.12
C SER A 24 4.92 -15.47 5.21
N PHE A 25 4.54 -16.12 4.12
CA PHE A 25 3.61 -15.59 3.15
C PHE A 25 2.38 -16.47 3.04
N ARG A 26 1.22 -15.86 2.78
CA ARG A 26 -0.02 -16.58 2.52
C ARG A 26 -0.51 -16.33 1.10
N ASP A 27 -1.12 -17.32 0.46
CA ASP A 27 -1.79 -17.19 -0.83
C ASP A 27 -3.31 -16.99 -0.67
N ALA A 28 -4.01 -16.81 -1.81
CA ALA A 28 -5.46 -16.61 -1.85
C ALA A 28 -6.26 -17.85 -1.41
N ASP A 29 -5.68 -19.05 -1.54
CA ASP A 29 -6.26 -20.31 -1.08
C ASP A 29 -6.00 -20.55 0.42
N GLY A 30 -5.31 -19.61 1.06
CA GLY A 30 -4.98 -19.64 2.48
C GLY A 30 -3.79 -20.51 2.83
N GLN A 31 -3.04 -21.03 1.85
CA GLN A 31 -1.80 -21.78 2.11
C GLN A 31 -0.69 -20.85 2.53
N GLU A 32 0.11 -21.30 3.51
CA GLU A 32 1.23 -20.55 4.05
C GLU A 32 2.57 -21.14 3.58
N TYR A 33 3.50 -20.25 3.24
CA TYR A 33 4.82 -20.60 2.77
C TYR A 33 5.87 -19.71 3.45
N ALA A 34 6.81 -20.34 4.15
CA ALA A 34 7.89 -19.65 4.82
C ALA A 34 9.17 -19.65 3.99
N ILE A 35 9.85 -18.51 3.92
CA ILE A 35 11.15 -18.31 3.28
C ILE A 35 12.14 -17.87 4.34
N SER A 36 13.25 -18.61 4.49
CA SER A 36 14.36 -18.25 5.39
C SER A 36 15.59 -17.91 4.57
N LEU A 37 16.05 -16.66 4.65
CA LEU A 37 17.16 -16.12 3.88
C LEU A 37 18.33 -15.73 4.80
N PRO A 38 19.59 -15.93 4.41
CA PRO A 38 20.71 -15.31 5.11
C PRO A 38 20.59 -13.79 5.10
N THR A 39 20.93 -13.12 6.20
CA THR A 39 20.80 -11.66 6.35
C THR A 39 21.56 -10.90 5.27
N ALA A 40 22.71 -11.40 4.82
CA ALA A 40 23.47 -10.78 3.72
C ALA A 40 22.72 -10.81 2.38
N ILE A 41 21.98 -11.90 2.10
CA ILE A 41 21.15 -12.00 0.89
C ILE A 41 19.94 -11.09 1.01
N ALA A 42 19.28 -11.08 2.18
CA ALA A 42 18.16 -10.18 2.45
C ALA A 42 18.57 -8.71 2.26
N ALA A 43 19.72 -8.30 2.79
CA ALA A 43 20.24 -6.94 2.63
C ALA A 43 20.50 -6.56 1.16
N ASN A 44 21.01 -7.50 0.35
CA ASN A 44 21.20 -7.29 -1.09
C ASN A 44 19.87 -7.22 -1.86
N LEU A 45 18.80 -7.84 -1.35
CA LEU A 45 17.49 -7.80 -1.98
C LEU A 45 16.74 -6.49 -1.74
N VAL A 46 17.00 -5.78 -0.63
CA VAL A 46 16.33 -4.51 -0.30
C VAL A 46 16.37 -3.50 -1.46
N PRO A 47 17.54 -3.08 -2.00
CA PRO A 47 17.56 -2.09 -3.07
C PRO A 47 16.97 -2.60 -4.39
N VAL A 48 17.01 -3.92 -4.62
CA VAL A 48 16.40 -4.55 -5.80
C VAL A 48 14.88 -4.48 -5.70
N LEU A 49 14.32 -4.83 -4.54
CA LEU A 49 12.89 -4.74 -4.28
C LEU A 49 12.42 -3.28 -4.35
N GLU A 50 13.13 -2.34 -3.71
CA GLU A 50 12.84 -0.90 -3.79
C GLU A 50 12.83 -0.39 -5.26
N THR A 51 13.80 -0.82 -6.07
CA THR A 51 13.86 -0.44 -7.49
C THR A 51 12.68 -1.02 -8.28
N LEU A 52 12.29 -2.26 -8.01
CA LEU A 52 11.18 -2.94 -8.72
C LEU A 52 9.80 -2.42 -8.29
N THR A 53 9.65 -2.03 -7.02
CA THR A 53 8.39 -1.53 -6.46
C THR A 53 8.24 -0.02 -6.60
N SER A 54 9.31 0.75 -6.78
CA SER A 54 9.21 2.22 -6.94
C SER A 54 8.43 2.65 -8.19
N ALA A 55 8.30 1.77 -9.19
CA ALA A 55 7.45 1.98 -10.36
C ALA A 55 5.97 1.58 -10.14
N HIS A 56 5.64 0.93 -9.01
CA HIS A 56 4.29 0.56 -8.64
C HIS A 56 3.85 1.43 -7.47
N PRO A 57 2.85 2.32 -7.62
CA PRO A 57 2.29 3.02 -6.48
C PRO A 57 1.86 1.96 -5.46
N GLN A 58 2.41 2.02 -4.24
CA GLN A 58 1.95 1.14 -3.17
C GLN A 58 0.47 1.43 -2.97
N ALA A 59 -0.38 0.49 -3.37
CA ALA A 59 -1.75 0.41 -2.91
C ALA A 59 -1.65 0.13 -1.40
N GLY A 60 -1.51 1.20 -0.63
CA GLY A 60 -1.44 1.13 0.82
C GLY A 60 -2.68 0.40 1.32
N GLU A 61 -2.49 -0.58 2.19
CA GLU A 61 -3.57 -1.04 3.07
C GLU A 61 -4.13 0.20 3.77
N LEU A 62 -5.32 0.63 3.33
CA LEU A 62 -6.06 1.73 3.92
C LEU A 62 -6.56 1.27 5.29
N THR A 63 -5.70 1.38 6.30
CA THR A 63 -5.95 0.94 7.68
C THR A 63 -6.99 1.79 8.42
N ARG A 64 -7.45 2.89 7.82
CA ARG A 64 -8.42 3.81 8.43
C ARG A 64 -9.26 4.51 7.38
N LEU A 65 -10.58 4.35 7.48
CA LEU A 65 -11.53 5.17 6.73
C LEU A 65 -11.70 6.51 7.48
N PRO A 66 -11.36 7.67 6.87
CA PRO A 66 -11.56 8.96 7.50
C PRO A 66 -13.06 9.22 7.69
N ARG A 67 -13.42 9.88 8.80
CA ARG A 67 -14.82 10.27 9.09
C ARG A 67 -15.20 11.52 8.30
N THR A 68 -14.24 12.41 8.11
CA THR A 68 -14.42 13.64 7.34
C THR A 68 -13.22 13.87 6.42
N PHE A 69 -13.48 14.50 5.29
CA PHE A 69 -12.43 15.00 4.41
C PHE A 69 -12.80 16.40 3.90
N ALA A 70 -11.80 17.21 3.58
CA ALA A 70 -11.96 18.51 2.96
C ALA A 70 -10.87 18.73 1.91
N VAL A 71 -11.26 19.35 0.79
CA VAL A 71 -10.35 19.70 -0.30
C VAL A 71 -10.36 21.23 -0.46
N GLY A 72 -9.18 21.81 -0.66
CA GLY A 72 -9.00 23.23 -0.90
C GLY A 72 -7.76 23.51 -1.74
N HIS A 73 -7.35 24.77 -1.80
CA HIS A 73 -6.16 25.21 -2.51
C HIS A 73 -5.36 26.20 -1.66
N ALA A 74 -4.05 26.26 -1.88
CA ALA A 74 -3.22 27.31 -1.32
C ALA A 74 -3.44 28.64 -2.07
N SER A 75 -3.45 29.75 -1.34
CA SER A 75 -3.51 31.07 -1.97
C SER A 75 -2.12 31.47 -2.47
N GLY A 76 -1.98 31.70 -3.78
CA GLY A 76 -0.74 32.18 -4.39
C GLY A 76 0.25 31.08 -4.81
N GLU A 77 -0.11 29.80 -4.62
CA GLU A 77 0.70 28.65 -5.01
C GLU A 77 -0.17 27.63 -5.75
N ARG A 78 0.42 26.85 -6.68
CA ARG A 78 -0.29 25.83 -7.49
C ARG A 78 -0.45 24.51 -6.73
N LEU A 79 -0.90 24.59 -5.48
CA LEU A 79 -1.05 23.46 -4.58
C LEU A 79 -2.51 23.20 -4.23
N VAL A 80 -2.88 21.93 -4.20
CA VAL A 80 -4.16 21.43 -3.69
C VAL A 80 -3.94 20.96 -2.25
N LEU A 81 -4.86 21.30 -1.37
CA LEU A 81 -4.82 20.94 0.04
C LEU A 81 -5.87 19.86 0.32
N LEU A 82 -5.44 18.75 0.93
CA LEU A 82 -6.30 17.67 1.40
C LEU A 82 -6.24 17.60 2.93
N ARG A 83 -7.39 17.61 3.59
CA ARG A 83 -7.45 17.41 5.05
C ARG A 83 -8.36 16.23 5.36
N PHE A 84 -7.90 15.36 6.25
CA PHE A 84 -8.67 14.23 6.78
C PHE A 84 -8.86 14.39 8.27
N ASP A 85 -10.08 14.15 8.75
CA ASP A 85 -10.45 14.31 10.17
C ASP A 85 -9.97 15.68 10.72
N ASP A 86 -9.33 15.67 11.89
CA ASP A 86 -8.74 16.84 12.57
C ASP A 86 -7.22 16.98 12.31
N GLU A 87 -6.70 16.31 11.28
CA GLU A 87 -5.27 16.31 10.96
C GLU A 87 -4.86 17.59 10.19
N ALA A 88 -3.55 17.83 10.11
CA ALA A 88 -3.02 18.96 9.35
C ALA A 88 -3.27 18.76 7.83
N PRO A 89 -3.55 19.83 7.06
CA PRO A 89 -3.73 19.71 5.62
C PRO A 89 -2.44 19.23 4.93
N TYR A 90 -2.59 18.22 4.09
CA TYR A 90 -1.57 17.73 3.15
C TYR A 90 -1.61 18.57 1.88
N ALA A 91 -0.48 19.19 1.53
CA ALA A 91 -0.34 19.90 0.27
C ALA A 91 0.20 18.96 -0.80
N ILE A 92 -0.46 18.91 -1.95
CA ILE A 92 -0.03 18.16 -3.12
C ILE A 92 0.01 19.09 -4.34
N GLU A 93 0.94 18.81 -5.24
CA GLU A 93 1.05 19.52 -6.52
C GLU A 93 -0.18 19.28 -7.39
N MET A 94 -0.46 20.21 -8.31
CA MET A 94 -1.61 20.14 -9.21
C MET A 94 -1.63 18.84 -10.04
N GLU A 95 -0.48 18.44 -10.59
CA GLU A 95 -0.35 17.23 -11.41
C GLU A 95 -0.59 15.96 -10.60
N MET A 96 -0.21 15.96 -9.32
CA MET A 96 -0.50 14.86 -8.40
C MET A 96 -1.99 14.79 -8.06
N ALA A 97 -2.65 15.95 -7.92
CA ALA A 97 -4.08 16.02 -7.67
C ALA A 97 -4.90 15.51 -8.87
N GLU A 98 -4.46 15.80 -10.09
CA GLU A 98 -5.06 15.26 -11.33
C GLU A 98 -4.94 13.74 -11.38
N ALA A 99 -3.74 13.20 -11.17
CA ALA A 99 -3.50 11.76 -11.13
C ALA A 99 -4.33 11.06 -10.03
N LEU A 100 -4.44 11.69 -8.85
CA LEU A 100 -5.27 11.18 -7.76
C LEU A 100 -6.76 11.15 -8.14
N ALA A 101 -7.25 12.16 -8.85
CA ALA A 101 -8.65 12.22 -9.29
C ALA A 101 -8.98 11.09 -10.28
N GLU A 102 -8.09 10.83 -11.24
CA GLU A 102 -8.23 9.72 -12.19
C GLU A 102 -8.29 8.37 -11.46
N GLN A 103 -7.34 8.11 -10.56
CA GLN A 103 -7.30 6.86 -9.78
C GLN A 103 -8.55 6.68 -8.90
N LEU A 104 -9.02 7.74 -8.26
CA LEU A 104 -10.24 7.69 -7.45
C LEU A 104 -11.47 7.36 -8.29
N GLN A 105 -11.54 7.90 -9.50
CA GLN A 105 -12.64 7.59 -10.42
C GLN A 105 -12.60 6.12 -10.84
N GLU A 106 -11.45 5.62 -11.30
CA GLU A 106 -11.28 4.21 -11.71
C GLU A 106 -11.68 3.25 -10.58
N GLN A 107 -11.20 3.51 -9.36
CA GLN A 107 -11.52 2.67 -8.20
C GLN A 107 -13.00 2.80 -7.78
N SER A 108 -13.60 3.99 -7.91
CA SER A 108 -15.03 4.15 -7.65
C SER A 108 -15.89 3.38 -8.64
N GLU A 109 -15.50 3.32 -9.92
CA GLU A 109 -16.20 2.56 -10.95
C GLU A 109 -16.11 1.06 -10.65
N GLU A 110 -14.92 0.55 -10.31
CA GLU A 110 -14.71 -0.85 -9.93
C GLU A 110 -15.57 -1.27 -8.73
N VAL A 111 -15.69 -0.40 -7.72
CA VAL A 111 -16.49 -0.67 -6.52
C VAL A 111 -17.99 -0.46 -6.76
N SER A 112 -18.38 0.35 -7.77
CA SER A 112 -19.80 0.65 -8.03
C SER A 112 -20.62 -0.57 -8.47
N ASP A 113 -19.97 -1.57 -9.06
CA ASP A 113 -20.58 -2.83 -9.49
C ASP A 113 -20.80 -3.82 -8.34
N ILE A 114 -20.24 -3.53 -7.15
CA ILE A 114 -20.40 -4.36 -5.96
C ILE A 114 -21.71 -3.97 -5.27
N ALA A 115 -22.63 -4.94 -5.15
CA ALA A 115 -23.90 -4.73 -4.46
C ALA A 115 -23.66 -4.20 -3.04
N ARG A 116 -24.30 -3.08 -2.70
CA ARG A 116 -24.23 -2.51 -1.34
C ARG A 116 -24.65 -3.58 -0.32
N PRO A 117 -23.82 -3.89 0.69
CA PRO A 117 -24.25 -4.73 1.79
C PRO A 117 -25.42 -4.04 2.50
N ALA A 118 -26.44 -4.81 2.88
CA ALA A 118 -27.55 -4.30 3.68
C ALA A 118 -26.99 -3.76 5.01
N LEU A 119 -27.15 -2.47 5.25
CA LEU A 119 -26.82 -1.83 6.52
C LEU A 119 -27.72 -2.47 7.61
N HIS A 120 -27.11 -3.17 8.56
CA HIS A 120 -27.74 -3.65 9.80
C HIS A 120 -27.57 -2.63 10.93
#